data_AF-A0A350V0G1-F1
#
_entry.id   AF-A0A350V0G1-F1
#
_cell.length_a   1.000
_cell.length_b   1.000
_cell.length_c   1.000
_cell.angle_alpha   90.00
_cell.angle_beta   90.00
_cell.angle_gamma   90.00
#
_symmetry.space_group_name_H-M   'P 1'
#
loop_
_entity.id
_entity.type
_entity.pdbx_description
1 polymer ?
#
loop_
_entity_poly.entity_id
_entity_poly.type
_entity_poly.pdbx_seq_one_letter_code
_entity_poly.pdbx_strand_id
1 'polypeptide(L)'
;FCRNSAQIGHADFVKDEFIYIKLLIEDGLYKVFTAGWIDQYLFVQSVMSACRSGKFEWAEKFIEEHKHELIKEVREQYTNYAYITLNLRRGRFEDALHYISKCRNVDSGDKLNIKVFEFNAYYELGYYDELKALADSANHMLKNDKFFSAVEKANYKLYVTAISRLMDYKCKVGSRYKDPGFLHELKDFINSNKMRNKQWLLQKIEELKSEESV
;
A
#
# COMPACT_ATOMS: atom_id res chain seq x y z
N PHE A 1 20.28 3.36 -7.57
CA PHE A 1 20.36 2.35 -8.65
C PHE A 1 19.42 1.15 -8.44
N CYS A 2 19.08 0.75 -7.20
CA CYS A 2 18.23 -0.44 -6.93
C CYS A 2 16.71 -0.20 -6.82
N ARG A 3 16.17 1.00 -7.14
CA ARG A 3 14.72 1.26 -7.08
C ARG A 3 13.95 0.71 -8.29
N ASN A 4 14.58 0.59 -9.46
CA ASN A 4 13.94 0.10 -10.68
C ASN A 4 13.98 -1.43 -10.82
N SER A 5 14.98 -2.10 -10.24
CA SER A 5 15.13 -3.55 -10.38
C SER A 5 14.17 -4.36 -9.50
N ALA A 6 13.62 -3.76 -8.44
CA ALA A 6 12.62 -4.37 -7.56
C ALA A 6 11.26 -4.62 -8.26
N GLN A 7 11.03 -4.06 -9.46
CA GLN A 7 9.84 -4.35 -10.26
C GLN A 7 9.88 -5.72 -10.95
N ILE A 8 11.06 -6.36 -11.03
CA ILE A 8 11.25 -7.65 -11.66
C ILE A 8 11.33 -8.69 -10.54
N GLY A 9 10.18 -9.28 -10.21
CA GLY A 9 9.97 -10.11 -9.02
C GLY A 9 10.78 -11.41 -8.95
N HIS A 10 12.07 -11.31 -8.65
CA HIS A 10 12.86 -12.42 -8.15
C HIS A 10 12.64 -12.54 -6.65
N ALA A 11 12.05 -13.64 -6.19
CA ALA A 11 11.76 -13.89 -4.78
C ALA A 11 13.01 -13.87 -3.88
N ASP A 12 14.19 -14.14 -4.44
CA ASP A 12 15.47 -14.04 -3.76
C ASP A 12 15.79 -12.58 -3.37
N PHE A 13 15.41 -11.60 -4.22
CA PHE A 13 15.64 -10.18 -3.97
C PHE A 13 14.85 -9.63 -2.76
N VAL A 14 13.71 -10.25 -2.42
CA VAL A 14 12.86 -9.79 -1.29
C VAL A 14 13.46 -10.19 0.07
N LYS A 15 14.02 -11.40 0.17
CA LYS A 15 14.77 -11.82 1.38
C LYS A 15 16.05 -11.00 1.50
N ASP A 16 16.71 -10.77 0.37
CA ASP A 16 17.93 -9.97 0.32
C ASP A 16 17.65 -8.51 0.74
N GLU A 17 16.55 -7.90 0.29
CA GLU A 17 16.19 -6.51 0.64
C GLU A 17 16.06 -6.30 2.15
N PHE A 18 15.35 -7.19 2.86
CA PHE A 18 15.24 -7.07 4.32
C PHE A 18 16.59 -7.28 5.00
N ILE A 19 17.40 -8.25 4.56
CA ILE A 19 18.73 -8.50 5.14
C ILE A 19 19.64 -7.28 4.95
N TYR A 20 19.69 -6.70 3.75
CA TYR A 20 20.50 -5.52 3.48
C TYR A 20 20.06 -4.30 4.29
N ILE A 21 18.74 -4.04 4.36
CA ILE A 21 18.22 -2.93 5.16
C ILE A 21 18.54 -3.16 6.64
N LYS A 22 18.33 -4.38 7.13
CA LYS A 22 18.62 -4.73 8.52
C LYS A 22 20.10 -4.48 8.86
N LEU A 23 21.03 -4.92 8.02
CA LEU A 23 22.47 -4.65 8.19
C LEU A 23 22.75 -3.13 8.19
N LEU A 24 22.17 -2.39 7.26
CA LEU A 24 22.36 -0.94 7.17
C LEU A 24 21.87 -0.20 8.43
N ILE A 25 20.80 -0.69 9.07
CA ILE A 25 20.28 -0.15 10.32
C ILE A 25 21.16 -0.59 11.52
N GLU A 26 21.44 -1.88 11.65
CA GLU A 26 22.18 -2.44 12.80
C GLU A 26 23.62 -1.94 12.87
N ASP A 27 24.28 -1.80 11.71
CA ASP A 27 25.65 -1.27 11.63
C ASP A 27 25.69 0.28 11.64
N GLY A 28 24.52 0.94 11.72
CA GLY A 28 24.42 2.40 11.75
C GLY A 28 24.89 3.09 10.47
N LEU A 29 25.02 2.36 9.36
CA LEU A 29 25.59 2.87 8.10
C LEU A 29 24.77 4.02 7.50
N TYR A 30 23.46 4.09 7.76
CA TYR A 30 22.63 5.23 7.33
C TYR A 30 23.13 6.55 7.91
N LYS A 31 23.64 6.56 9.15
CA LYS A 31 24.09 7.78 9.86
C LYS A 31 25.23 8.49 9.14
N VAL A 32 26.04 7.75 8.39
CA VAL A 32 27.17 8.28 7.60
C VAL A 32 26.68 9.25 6.51
N PHE A 33 25.49 9.02 5.96
CA PHE A 33 24.98 9.76 4.81
C PHE A 33 23.94 10.84 5.17
N THR A 34 23.41 10.83 6.39
CA THR A 34 22.22 11.59 6.76
C THR A 34 22.40 12.49 7.99
N ALA A 35 23.65 12.76 8.38
CA ALA A 35 23.97 13.55 9.58
C ALA A 35 23.28 13.02 10.86
N GLY A 36 23.14 11.70 10.97
CA GLY A 36 22.57 11.02 12.14
C GLY A 36 21.06 10.80 12.14
N TRP A 37 20.32 11.28 11.13
CA TRP A 37 18.87 11.06 11.01
C TRP A 37 18.55 9.85 10.14
N ILE A 38 17.48 9.11 10.42
CA ILE A 38 16.96 8.16 9.44
C ILE A 38 16.11 8.90 8.40
N ASP A 39 16.40 8.67 7.12
CA ASP A 39 15.55 9.15 6.04
C ASP A 39 14.16 8.52 6.16
N GLN A 40 13.12 9.34 5.96
CA GLN A 40 11.75 8.91 6.18
C GLN A 40 11.28 7.81 5.22
N TYR A 41 11.84 7.77 4.00
CA TYR A 41 11.58 6.67 3.07
C TYR A 41 12.32 5.41 3.49
N LEU A 42 13.58 5.52 3.94
CA LEU A 42 14.29 4.36 4.50
C LEU A 42 13.55 3.77 5.72
N PHE A 43 13.02 4.63 6.59
CA PHE A 43 12.23 4.21 7.75
C PHE A 43 11.00 3.36 7.35
N VAL A 44 10.16 3.88 6.46
CA VAL A 44 8.97 3.15 5.98
C VAL A 44 9.35 1.89 5.19
N GLN A 45 10.42 1.95 4.39
CA GLN A 45 10.87 0.78 3.61
C GLN A 45 11.41 -0.33 4.51
N SER A 46 12.06 0.00 5.62
CA SER A 46 12.52 -0.98 6.62
C SER A 46 11.35 -1.77 7.20
N VAL A 47 10.26 -1.07 7.54
CA VAL A 47 9.03 -1.70 8.03
C VAL A 47 8.38 -2.54 6.92
N MET A 48 8.33 -2.02 5.70
CA MET A 48 7.73 -2.72 4.57
C MET A 48 8.46 -4.02 4.21
N SER A 49 9.80 -4.00 4.16
CA SER A 49 10.63 -5.16 3.83
C SER A 49 10.55 -6.23 4.93
N ALA A 50 10.55 -5.82 6.19
CA ALA A 50 10.33 -6.71 7.33
C ALA A 50 8.97 -7.41 7.27
N CYS A 51 7.90 -6.65 6.99
CA CYS A 51 6.55 -7.21 6.85
C CYS A 51 6.45 -8.19 5.67
N ARG A 52 7.07 -7.88 4.53
CA ARG A 52 7.14 -8.81 3.38
C ARG A 52 7.85 -10.12 3.71
N SER A 53 8.81 -10.07 4.64
CA SER A 53 9.55 -11.23 5.14
C SER A 53 8.86 -11.93 6.33
N GLY A 54 7.63 -11.52 6.68
CA GLY A 54 6.88 -12.06 7.82
C GLY A 54 7.45 -11.69 9.19
N LYS A 55 8.31 -10.67 9.28
CA LYS A 55 8.98 -10.24 10.52
C LYS A 55 8.23 -9.07 11.19
N PHE A 56 7.00 -9.32 11.60
CA PHE A 56 6.12 -8.28 12.16
C PHE A 56 6.61 -7.73 13.50
N GLU A 57 7.12 -8.59 14.38
CA GLU A 57 7.65 -8.20 15.69
C GLU A 57 8.90 -7.34 15.55
N TRP A 58 9.76 -7.67 14.58
CA TRP A 58 10.92 -6.83 14.26
C TRP A 58 10.47 -5.47 13.76
N ALA A 59 9.46 -5.41 12.88
CA ALA A 59 8.97 -4.15 12.33
C ALA A 59 8.36 -3.24 13.41
N GLU A 60 7.57 -3.82 14.32
CA GLU A 60 6.99 -3.11 15.46
C GLU A 60 8.08 -2.54 16.39
N LYS A 61 9.08 -3.38 16.73
CA LYS A 61 10.23 -2.96 17.53
C LYS A 61 11.04 -1.85 16.85
N PHE A 62 11.33 -2.00 15.55
CA PHE A 62 12.05 -1.02 14.76
C PHE A 62 11.35 0.35 14.79
N ILE A 63 10.01 0.39 14.63
CA ILE A 63 9.26 1.65 14.68
C ILE A 63 9.48 2.35 16.03
N GLU A 64 9.36 1.61 17.13
CA GLU A 64 9.48 2.18 18.47
C GLU A 64 10.89 2.67 18.79
N GLU A 65 11.91 1.92 18.38
CA GLU A 65 13.32 2.26 18.63
C GLU A 65 13.80 3.43 17.77
N HIS A 66 13.37 3.49 16.50
CA HIS A 66 13.91 4.43 15.52
C HIS A 66 13.01 5.63 15.19
N LYS A 67 11.75 5.70 15.67
CA LYS A 67 10.88 6.87 15.40
C LYS A 67 11.50 8.20 15.84
N HIS A 68 12.27 8.22 16.92
CA HIS A 68 12.93 9.42 17.41
C HIS A 68 14.14 9.85 16.58
N GLU A 69 14.62 8.96 15.70
CA GLU A 69 15.70 9.23 14.74
C GLU A 69 15.17 9.81 13.43
N LEU A 70 13.86 9.98 13.27
CA LEU A 70 13.28 10.82 12.22
C LEU A 70 13.39 12.30 12.62
N ILE A 71 13.63 13.16 11.63
CA ILE A 71 13.54 14.61 11.81
C ILE A 71 12.16 14.99 12.35
N LYS A 72 12.13 15.97 13.26
CA LYS A 72 10.94 16.29 14.07
C LYS A 72 9.73 16.64 13.20
N GLU A 73 9.97 17.28 12.07
CA GLU A 73 8.97 17.81 11.13
C GLU A 73 8.15 16.70 10.47
N VAL A 74 8.78 15.55 10.18
CA VAL A 74 8.13 14.43 9.46
C VAL A 74 7.87 13.23 10.36
N ARG A 75 8.41 13.23 11.58
CA ARG A 75 8.39 12.11 12.52
C ARG A 75 7.00 11.52 12.71
N GLU A 76 6.03 12.33 13.12
CA GLU A 76 4.68 11.85 13.42
C GLU A 76 4.03 11.24 12.16
N GLN A 77 4.12 11.94 11.04
CA GLN A 77 3.55 11.50 9.77
C GLN A 77 4.10 10.14 9.32
N TYR A 78 5.43 9.97 9.33
CA TYR A 78 6.06 8.74 8.86
C TYR A 78 6.06 7.61 9.90
N THR A 79 5.93 7.92 11.19
CA THR A 79 5.61 6.93 12.23
C THR A 79 4.20 6.36 11.99
N ASN A 80 3.21 7.23 11.74
CA ASN A 80 1.87 6.77 11.39
C ASN A 80 1.88 5.96 10.09
N TYR A 81 2.59 6.41 9.05
CA TYR A 81 2.74 5.67 7.79
C TYR A 81 3.30 4.25 8.02
N ALA A 82 4.35 4.14 8.82
CA ALA A 82 4.94 2.87 9.18
C ALA A 82 3.94 1.95 9.90
N TYR A 83 3.19 2.48 10.86
CA TYR A 83 2.13 1.73 11.54
C TYR A 83 1.00 1.29 10.60
N ILE A 84 0.60 2.11 9.64
CA ILE A 84 -0.37 1.72 8.60
C ILE A 84 0.16 0.50 7.83
N THR A 85 1.42 0.57 7.40
CA THR A 85 2.07 -0.51 6.64
C THR A 85 2.13 -1.81 7.45
N LEU A 86 2.54 -1.73 8.71
CA LEU A 86 2.60 -2.87 9.62
C LEU A 86 1.22 -3.52 9.81
N ASN A 87 0.22 -2.71 10.16
CA ASN A 87 -1.12 -3.19 10.49
C ASN A 87 -1.83 -3.80 9.28
N LEU A 88 -1.73 -3.19 8.10
CA LEU A 88 -2.27 -3.78 6.86
C LEU A 88 -1.66 -5.15 6.55
N ARG A 89 -0.35 -5.31 6.73
CA ARG A 89 0.33 -6.57 6.42
C ARG A 89 0.08 -7.66 7.46
N ARG A 90 -0.20 -7.25 8.70
CA ARG A 90 -0.58 -8.15 9.80
C ARG A 90 -2.07 -8.49 9.82
N GLY A 91 -2.87 -7.92 8.90
CA GLY A 91 -4.32 -8.13 8.82
C GLY A 91 -5.13 -7.37 9.88
N ARG A 92 -4.54 -6.36 10.54
CA ARG A 92 -5.20 -5.50 11.53
C ARG A 92 -5.75 -4.25 10.84
N PHE A 93 -6.85 -4.38 10.12
CA PHE A 93 -7.33 -3.32 9.22
C PHE A 93 -7.96 -2.13 9.96
N GLU A 94 -8.62 -2.34 11.10
CA GLU A 94 -9.15 -1.26 11.94
C GLU A 94 -8.02 -0.40 12.52
N ASP A 95 -6.95 -1.04 13.00
CA ASP A 95 -5.76 -0.34 13.49
C ASP A 95 -5.14 0.49 12.35
N ALA A 96 -5.06 -0.07 11.13
CA ALA A 96 -4.57 0.66 9.98
C ALA A 96 -5.42 1.92 9.71
N LEU A 97 -6.75 1.83 9.75
CA LEU A 97 -7.65 2.98 9.61
C LEU A 97 -7.46 4.01 10.72
N HIS A 98 -7.24 3.55 11.96
CA HIS A 98 -6.92 4.44 13.08
C HIS A 98 -5.68 5.29 12.80
N TYR A 99 -4.59 4.67 12.32
CA TYR A 99 -3.38 5.43 11.95
C TYR A 99 -3.56 6.28 10.68
N ILE A 100 -4.33 5.83 9.69
CA ILE A 100 -4.69 6.64 8.51
C ILE A 100 -5.37 7.94 8.94
N SER A 101 -6.28 7.89 9.92
CA SER A 101 -6.99 9.09 10.42
C SER A 101 -6.06 10.15 11.06
N LYS A 102 -4.84 9.75 11.47
CA LYS A 102 -3.83 10.64 12.05
C LYS A 102 -2.94 11.30 11.01
N CYS A 103 -2.96 10.86 9.75
CA CYS A 103 -2.17 11.44 8.67
C CYS A 103 -2.79 12.74 8.16
N ARG A 104 -2.43 13.87 8.78
CA ARG A 104 -2.98 15.20 8.46
C ARG A 104 -2.19 15.98 7.42
N ASN A 105 -0.85 15.88 7.45
CA ASN A 105 0.06 16.66 6.62
C ASN A 105 0.86 15.72 5.71
N VAL A 106 0.14 15.04 4.83
CA VAL A 106 0.74 14.08 3.90
C VAL A 106 1.26 14.85 2.69
N ASP A 107 2.52 14.60 2.30
CA ASP A 107 3.01 15.08 1.01
C ASP A 107 2.17 14.50 -0.15
N SER A 108 2.24 15.13 -1.32
CA SER A 108 1.42 14.69 -2.46
C SER A 108 1.68 13.22 -2.80
N GLY A 109 2.94 12.79 -2.83
CA GLY A 109 3.32 11.42 -3.18
C GLY A 109 2.68 10.36 -2.28
N ASP A 110 2.71 10.58 -0.97
CA ASP A 110 2.20 9.67 0.05
C ASP A 110 0.67 9.73 0.17
N LYS A 111 0.03 10.84 -0.20
CA LYS A 111 -1.42 11.00 -0.14
C LYS A 111 -2.14 9.95 -0.97
N LEU A 112 -1.62 9.63 -2.15
CA LEU A 112 -2.18 8.57 -3.00
C LEU A 112 -1.97 7.18 -2.39
N ASN A 113 -0.82 6.93 -1.75
CA ASN A 113 -0.55 5.64 -1.10
C ASN A 113 -1.47 5.42 0.11
N ILE A 114 -1.64 6.42 0.96
CA ILE A 114 -2.53 6.34 2.12
C ILE A 114 -3.98 6.09 1.68
N LYS A 115 -4.42 6.68 0.57
CA LYS A 115 -5.74 6.39 0.03
C LYS A 115 -5.84 4.96 -0.51
N VAL A 116 -4.82 4.44 -1.19
CA VAL A 116 -4.77 3.02 -1.59
C VAL A 116 -4.88 2.11 -0.36
N PHE A 117 -4.19 2.44 0.73
CA PHE A 117 -4.25 1.71 1.99
C PHE A 117 -5.64 1.76 2.63
N GLU A 118 -6.31 2.90 2.59
CA GLU A 118 -7.68 3.07 3.06
C GLU A 118 -8.67 2.22 2.25
N PHE A 119 -8.55 2.22 0.92
CA PHE A 119 -9.33 1.35 0.04
C PHE A 119 -9.15 -0.14 0.38
N ASN A 120 -7.91 -0.58 0.58
CA ASN A 120 -7.62 -1.96 0.97
C ASN A 120 -8.28 -2.30 2.30
N ALA A 121 -8.13 -1.45 3.32
CA ALA A 121 -8.70 -1.69 4.63
C ALA A 121 -10.23 -1.79 4.58
N TYR A 122 -10.91 -0.88 3.88
CA TYR A 122 -12.36 -0.95 3.71
C TYR A 122 -12.80 -2.22 2.98
N TYR A 123 -12.07 -2.65 1.95
CA TYR A 123 -12.41 -3.88 1.23
C TYR A 123 -12.33 -5.12 2.12
N GLU A 124 -11.26 -5.22 2.92
CA GLU A 124 -10.99 -6.37 3.80
C GLU A 124 -11.96 -6.40 4.99
N LEU A 125 -12.39 -5.24 5.49
CA LEU A 125 -13.39 -5.11 6.55
C LEU A 125 -14.84 -5.27 6.06
N GLY A 126 -15.07 -5.31 4.75
CA GLY A 126 -16.42 -5.34 4.19
C GLY A 126 -17.16 -4.00 4.27
N TYR A 127 -16.46 -2.89 4.50
CA TYR A 127 -16.99 -1.53 4.56
C TYR A 127 -17.19 -0.97 3.14
N TYR A 128 -18.10 -1.60 2.39
CA TYR A 128 -18.26 -1.35 0.96
C TYR A 128 -18.94 -0.01 0.64
N ASP A 129 -19.81 0.48 1.51
CA ASP A 129 -20.42 1.80 1.35
C ASP A 129 -19.38 2.91 1.52
N GLU A 130 -18.49 2.77 2.51
CA GLU A 130 -17.34 3.64 2.73
C GLU A 130 -16.34 3.57 1.57
N LEU A 131 -16.07 2.37 1.05
CA LEU A 131 -15.23 2.16 -0.13
C LEU A 131 -15.81 2.92 -1.34
N LYS A 132 -17.11 2.81 -1.58
CA LYS A 132 -17.79 3.49 -2.68
C LYS A 132 -17.74 5.01 -2.51
N ALA A 133 -18.02 5.53 -1.32
CA ALA A 133 -17.89 6.96 -1.02
C ALA A 133 -16.45 7.45 -1.22
N LEU A 134 -15.46 6.64 -0.84
CA LEU A 134 -14.05 6.92 -1.06
C LEU A 134 -13.69 6.96 -2.55
N ALA A 135 -14.24 6.05 -3.37
CA ALA A 135 -14.06 6.03 -4.82
C ALA A 135 -14.60 7.31 -5.48
N ASP A 136 -15.78 7.78 -5.07
CA ASP A 136 -16.37 9.02 -5.58
C ASP A 136 -15.53 10.25 -5.19
N SER A 137 -15.13 10.33 -3.92
CA SER A 137 -14.25 11.39 -3.42
C SER A 137 -12.88 11.39 -4.12
N ALA A 138 -12.30 10.22 -4.33
CA ALA A 138 -11.04 10.05 -5.06
C ALA A 138 -11.14 10.58 -6.49
N ASN A 139 -12.21 10.27 -7.21
CA ASN A 139 -12.45 10.76 -8.57
C ASN A 139 -12.59 12.30 -8.60
N HIS A 140 -13.27 12.90 -7.63
CA HIS A 140 -13.39 14.35 -7.51
C HIS A 140 -12.03 15.01 -7.22
N MET A 141 -11.24 14.44 -6.30
CA MET A 141 -9.90 14.92 -5.97
C MET A 141 -8.99 14.93 -7.21
N LEU A 142 -8.96 13.85 -7.99
CA LEU A 142 -8.10 13.75 -9.18
C LEU A 142 -8.42 14.80 -10.26
N LYS A 143 -9.70 15.16 -10.41
CA LYS A 143 -10.15 16.19 -11.35
C LYS A 143 -9.65 17.58 -10.96
N ASN A 144 -9.68 17.89 -9.66
CA ASN A 144 -9.44 19.25 -9.15
C ASN A 144 -7.99 19.51 -8.68
N ASP A 145 -7.22 18.45 -8.42
CA ASP A 145 -5.86 18.58 -7.91
C ASP A 145 -4.89 19.15 -8.96
N LYS A 146 -4.04 20.11 -8.59
CA LYS A 146 -3.04 20.71 -9.50
C LYS A 146 -1.62 20.19 -9.27
N PHE A 147 -1.40 19.38 -8.24
CA PHE A 147 -0.09 18.92 -7.80
C PHE A 147 0.29 17.56 -8.38
N PHE A 148 -0.68 16.68 -8.64
CA PHE A 148 -0.43 15.37 -9.25
C PHE A 148 -0.13 15.48 -10.74
N SER A 149 0.91 14.77 -11.17
CA SER A 149 1.19 14.60 -12.60
C SER A 149 0.05 13.85 -13.31
N ALA A 150 -0.08 14.06 -14.62
CA ALA A 150 -1.08 13.36 -15.43
C ALA A 150 -0.91 11.82 -15.33
N VAL A 151 0.33 11.34 -15.23
CA VAL A 151 0.65 9.91 -15.09
C VAL A 151 0.19 9.37 -13.74
N GLU A 152 0.44 10.08 -12.63
CA GLU A 152 -0.01 9.65 -11.30
C GLU A 152 -1.53 9.59 -11.22
N LYS A 153 -2.22 10.59 -11.77
CA LYS A 153 -3.68 10.62 -11.82
C LYS A 153 -4.23 9.46 -12.63
N ALA A 154 -3.65 9.18 -13.80
CA ALA A 154 -4.06 8.06 -14.63
C ALA A 154 -3.87 6.71 -13.91
N ASN A 155 -2.69 6.47 -13.34
CA ASN A 155 -2.38 5.23 -12.62
C ASN A 155 -3.27 5.01 -11.40
N TYR A 156 -3.58 6.08 -10.66
CA TYR A 156 -4.47 5.98 -9.50
C TYR A 156 -5.95 5.81 -9.92
N LYS A 157 -6.39 6.44 -11.01
CA LYS A 157 -7.73 6.19 -11.57
C LYS A 157 -7.91 4.74 -12.03
N LEU A 158 -6.87 4.14 -12.62
CA LEU A 158 -6.87 2.73 -12.99
C LEU A 158 -7.00 1.83 -11.76
N TYR A 159 -6.31 2.16 -10.67
CA TYR A 159 -6.46 1.48 -9.39
C TYR A 159 -7.90 1.57 -8.84
N VAL A 160 -8.45 2.79 -8.73
CA VAL A 160 -9.83 3.01 -8.26
C VAL A 160 -10.83 2.22 -9.10
N THR A 161 -10.64 2.20 -10.43
CA THR A 161 -11.48 1.41 -11.34
C THR A 161 -11.39 -0.08 -11.05
N ALA A 162 -10.18 -0.61 -10.83
CA ALA A 162 -9.97 -2.03 -10.54
C ALA A 162 -10.63 -2.44 -9.21
N ILE A 163 -10.42 -1.68 -8.14
CA ILE A 163 -10.99 -2.01 -6.83
C ILE A 163 -12.51 -1.85 -6.78
N SER A 164 -13.09 -0.86 -7.46
CA SER A 164 -14.55 -0.74 -7.57
C SER A 164 -15.15 -1.93 -8.31
N ARG A 165 -14.54 -2.36 -9.43
CA ARG A 165 -14.97 -3.57 -10.16
C ARG A 165 -14.88 -4.83 -9.31
N LEU A 166 -13.82 -4.96 -8.52
CA LEU A 166 -13.62 -6.07 -7.60
C LEU A 166 -14.66 -6.07 -6.46
N MET A 167 -14.98 -4.90 -5.91
CA MET A 167 -16.06 -4.72 -4.93
C MET A 167 -17.42 -5.08 -5.53
N ASP A 168 -17.75 -4.55 -6.70
CA ASP A 168 -19.02 -4.82 -7.37
C ASP A 168 -19.21 -6.32 -7.61
N TYR A 169 -18.14 -7.02 -7.99
CA TYR A 169 -18.14 -8.47 -8.12
C TYR A 169 -18.44 -9.18 -6.79
N LYS A 170 -17.67 -8.86 -5.74
CA LYS A 170 -17.81 -9.47 -4.41
C LYS A 170 -19.20 -9.24 -3.81
N CYS A 171 -19.75 -8.04 -4.00
CA CYS A 171 -21.09 -7.66 -3.53
C CYS A 171 -22.22 -8.10 -4.47
N LYS A 172 -21.93 -8.77 -5.58
CA LYS A 172 -22.91 -9.21 -6.60
C LYS A 172 -23.77 -8.05 -7.12
N VAL A 173 -23.14 -6.89 -7.32
CA VAL A 173 -23.78 -5.68 -7.85
C VAL A 173 -23.77 -5.70 -9.38
N GLY A 174 -24.91 -5.35 -10.00
CA GLY A 174 -25.08 -5.36 -11.45
C GLY A 174 -25.19 -6.77 -12.03
N SER A 175 -25.02 -6.93 -13.34
CA SER A 175 -25.10 -8.24 -14.02
C SER A 175 -23.75 -8.88 -14.29
N ARG A 176 -22.66 -8.10 -14.23
CA ARG A 176 -21.30 -8.51 -14.64
C ARG A 176 -20.68 -9.56 -13.72
N TYR A 177 -21.09 -9.67 -12.46
CA TYR A 177 -20.61 -10.74 -11.58
C TYR A 177 -21.04 -12.14 -12.03
N LYS A 178 -22.09 -12.24 -12.88
CA LYS A 178 -22.56 -13.51 -13.44
C LYS A 178 -21.78 -13.94 -14.68
N ASP A 179 -20.94 -13.07 -15.23
CA ASP A 179 -20.13 -13.36 -16.40
C ASP A 179 -18.89 -14.17 -15.97
N PRO A 180 -18.76 -15.45 -16.38
CA PRO A 180 -17.61 -16.29 -16.03
C PRO A 180 -16.27 -15.72 -16.51
N GLY A 181 -16.28 -14.86 -17.54
CA GLY A 181 -15.10 -14.19 -18.07
C GLY A 181 -14.67 -12.95 -17.29
N PHE A 182 -15.50 -12.45 -16.36
CA PHE A 182 -15.25 -11.15 -15.72
C PHE A 182 -13.94 -11.10 -14.94
N LEU A 183 -13.67 -12.11 -14.10
CA LEU A 183 -12.44 -12.15 -13.30
C LEU A 183 -11.19 -12.29 -14.17
N HIS A 184 -11.30 -12.98 -15.32
CA HIS A 184 -10.22 -13.04 -16.31
C HIS A 184 -9.98 -11.68 -16.96
N GLU A 185 -11.04 -11.01 -17.43
CA GLU A 185 -10.95 -9.65 -18.00
C GLU A 185 -10.35 -8.66 -17.00
N LEU A 186 -10.77 -8.71 -15.73
CA LEU A 186 -10.25 -7.84 -14.68
C LEU A 186 -8.78 -8.12 -14.41
N LYS A 187 -8.36 -9.39 -14.39
CA LYS A 187 -6.96 -9.80 -14.27
C LYS A 187 -6.12 -9.28 -15.43
N ASP A 188 -6.61 -9.37 -16.66
CA ASP A 188 -5.92 -8.84 -17.85
C ASP A 188 -5.82 -7.32 -17.83
N PHE A 189 -6.89 -6.64 -17.42
CA PHE A 189 -6.91 -5.20 -17.21
C PHE A 189 -5.84 -4.77 -16.19
N ILE A 190 -5.78 -5.44 -15.04
CA ILE A 190 -4.75 -5.18 -14.01
C ILE A 190 -3.35 -5.49 -14.55
N ASN A 191 -3.21 -6.54 -15.37
CA ASN A 191 -1.91 -6.93 -15.90
C ASN A 191 -1.35 -5.96 -16.93
N SER A 192 -2.21 -5.44 -17.79
CA SER A 192 -1.87 -4.56 -18.91
C SER A 192 -1.62 -3.11 -18.50
N ASN A 193 -1.95 -2.74 -17.26
CA ASN A 193 -1.91 -1.37 -16.78
C ASN A 193 -0.90 -1.18 -15.65
N LYS A 194 -0.23 -0.02 -15.63
CA LYS A 194 0.61 0.40 -14.51
C LYS A 194 -0.29 0.98 -13.41
N MET A 195 -0.37 0.30 -12.27
CA MET A 195 -1.12 0.78 -11.12
C MET A 195 -0.44 0.38 -9.81
N ARG A 196 -0.75 1.12 -8.75
CA ARG A 196 -0.27 0.82 -7.40
C ARG A 196 -0.93 -0.47 -6.90
N ASN A 197 -0.23 -1.18 -6.01
CA ASN A 197 -0.75 -2.36 -5.29
C ASN A 197 -1.34 -3.48 -6.17
N LYS A 198 -0.83 -3.61 -7.41
CA LYS A 198 -1.25 -4.63 -8.40
C LYS A 198 -1.28 -6.05 -7.82
N GLN A 199 -0.26 -6.42 -7.06
CA GLN A 199 -0.15 -7.77 -6.49
C GLN A 199 -1.31 -8.09 -5.53
N TRP A 200 -1.74 -7.14 -4.70
CA TRP A 200 -2.87 -7.34 -3.79
C TRP A 200 -4.18 -7.50 -4.57
N LEU A 201 -4.43 -6.69 -5.61
CA LEU A 201 -5.63 -6.85 -6.45
C LEU A 201 -5.67 -8.22 -7.12
N LEU A 202 -4.54 -8.69 -7.64
CA LEU A 202 -4.44 -10.02 -8.24
C LEU A 202 -4.68 -11.12 -7.20
N GLN A 203 -4.16 -10.98 -5.99
CA GLN A 203 -4.41 -11.92 -4.90
C GLN A 203 -5.92 -12.00 -4.59
N LYS A 204 -6.61 -10.87 -4.45
CA LYS A 204 -8.06 -10.85 -4.17
C LYS A 204 -8.88 -11.51 -5.28
N ILE A 205 -8.45 -11.41 -6.55
CA ILE A 205 -9.09 -12.13 -7.66
C ILE A 205 -8.95 -13.65 -7.49
N GLU A 206 -7.77 -14.14 -7.12
CA GLU A 206 -7.58 -15.58 -6.92
C GLU A 206 -8.32 -16.09 -5.67
N GLU A 207 -8.42 -15.29 -4.61
CA GLU A 207 -9.27 -15.60 -3.45
C GLU A 207 -10.75 -15.78 -3.87
N LEU A 208 -11.31 -14.83 -4.64
CA LEU A 208 -12.70 -14.93 -5.13
C LEU A 208 -12.94 -16.16 -6.00
N LYS A 209 -11.99 -16.55 -6.87
CA LYS A 209 -12.10 -17.79 -7.66
C LYS A 209 -12.13 -19.04 -6.79
N SER A 210 -11.34 -19.03 -5.70
CA SER A 210 -11.30 -20.15 -4.77
C SER A 210 -12.60 -20.29 -3.97
N GLU A 211 -13.23 -19.17 -3.60
CA GLU A 211 -14.53 -19.14 -2.92
C GLU A 211 -15.67 -19.70 -3.80
N GLU A 212 -15.59 -19.58 -5.13
CA GLU A 212 -16.59 -20.13 -6.07
C GLU A 212 -16.42 -21.62 -6.36
N SER A 213 -15.25 -22.18 -6.08
CA SER A 213 -14.93 -23.59 -6.35
C SER A 213 -15.31 -24.52 -5.18
N VAL A 214 -15.82 -23.96 -4.08
CA VAL A 214 -16.24 -24.64 -2.84
C VAL A 214 -17.77 -24.62 -2.75
#